data_AF-A0A3D8LF88-F1
#
_entry.id   AF-A0A3D8LF88-F1
#
_cell.length_a   1.000
_cell.length_b   1.000
_cell.length_c   1.000
_cell.angle_alpha   90.00
_cell.angle_beta   90.00
_cell.angle_gamma   90.00
#
_symmetry.space_group_name_H-M   'P 1'
#
loop_
_entity.id
_entity.type
_entity.pdbx_description
1 polymer ?
#
loop_
_entity_poly.entity_id
_entity_poly.type
_entity_poly.pdbx_seq_one_letter_code
_entity_poly.pdbx_strand_id
1 'polypeptide(L)'
;MKKAIFLLLVLTGIIPTACVCPEDPSGPYLLHLNQVFPVSETYIGRPLVAGKVYRIAPNEAYTEDTLLLELSFDYQFAQNNSDFALYASALALSCPQYHNYEQLKDKITDITVTSNTAFNGVPPGEPLNSKVVAFEEDFDAPLPLGQAIVRINSISGNEFMMSELGMFALTEKPAVAQERTFTITVAYESGKEDVMESFPITW
;
A
#
# COMPACT_ATOMS: atom_id res chain seq x y z
N MET A 1 49.53 36.08 -14.14
CA MET A 1 49.05 36.29 -12.75
C MET A 1 47.53 36.20 -12.57
N LYS A 2 46.67 36.60 -13.52
CA LYS A 2 45.19 36.54 -13.34
C LYS A 2 44.58 35.13 -13.27
N LYS A 3 45.20 34.11 -13.88
CA LYS A 3 44.70 32.71 -13.87
C LYS A 3 44.90 31.98 -12.54
N ALA A 4 45.89 32.39 -11.74
CA ALA A 4 46.18 31.78 -10.45
C ALA A 4 45.16 32.18 -9.36
N ILE A 5 44.61 33.39 -9.46
CA ILE A 5 43.62 33.91 -8.51
C ILE A 5 42.26 33.22 -8.69
N PHE A 6 41.88 32.88 -9.92
CA PHE A 6 40.64 32.17 -10.20
C PHE A 6 40.66 30.73 -9.66
N LEU A 7 41.81 30.05 -9.79
CA LEU A 7 41.99 28.70 -9.24
C LEU A 7 41.97 28.71 -7.70
N LEU A 8 42.55 29.74 -7.09
CA LEU A 8 42.55 29.90 -5.63
C LEU A 8 41.13 30.16 -5.09
N LEU A 9 40.31 30.94 -5.78
CA LEU A 9 38.92 31.23 -5.38
C LEU A 9 38.01 30.00 -5.43
N VAL A 10 38.25 29.08 -6.37
CA VAL A 10 37.55 27.79 -6.46
C VAL A 10 38.02 26.84 -5.34
N LEU A 11 39.30 26.87 -4.97
CA LEU A 11 39.88 26.03 -3.92
C LEU A 11 39.64 26.54 -2.48
N THR A 12 39.44 27.85 -2.28
CA THR A 12 39.15 28.42 -0.95
C THR A 12 37.66 28.45 -0.59
N GLY A 13 36.79 27.80 -1.38
CA GLY A 13 35.39 27.60 -0.99
C GLY A 13 34.53 28.88 -0.90
N ILE A 14 34.89 29.95 -1.63
CA ILE A 14 34.13 31.23 -1.62
C ILE A 14 33.04 31.25 -2.71
N ILE A 15 32.90 30.17 -3.47
CA ILE A 15 31.62 29.89 -4.11
C ILE A 15 30.91 28.96 -3.13
N PRO A 16 29.90 29.44 -2.38
CA PRO A 16 28.94 28.51 -1.82
C PRO A 16 28.32 27.85 -3.06
N THR A 17 28.82 26.68 -3.43
CA THR A 17 27.97 25.67 -4.03
C THR A 17 26.94 25.41 -2.95
N ALA A 18 25.93 26.28 -2.88
CA ALA A 18 24.69 25.96 -2.25
C ALA A 18 24.33 24.63 -2.91
N CYS A 19 24.52 23.54 -2.18
CA CYS A 19 23.80 22.32 -2.43
C CYS A 19 22.35 22.74 -2.28
N VAL A 20 21.78 23.27 -3.35
CA VAL A 20 20.35 23.31 -3.52
C VAL A 20 20.03 21.84 -3.56
N CYS A 21 19.55 21.30 -2.42
CA CYS A 21 18.94 19.98 -2.43
C CYS A 21 18.02 20.01 -3.65
N PRO A 22 18.18 19.06 -4.61
CA PRO A 22 17.20 18.93 -5.68
C PRO A 22 15.83 19.00 -5.01
N GLU A 23 14.93 19.83 -5.54
CA GLU A 23 13.55 19.77 -5.08
C GLU A 23 13.15 18.31 -5.14
N ASP A 24 12.83 17.76 -3.96
CA ASP A 24 12.32 16.40 -3.84
C ASP A 24 11.18 16.30 -4.86
N PRO A 25 11.08 15.22 -5.65
CA PRO A 25 9.98 15.05 -6.59
C PRO A 25 8.63 15.12 -5.86
N SER A 26 8.12 16.34 -5.68
CA SER A 26 6.76 16.65 -5.30
C SER A 26 5.93 16.25 -6.52
N GLY A 27 5.39 15.06 -6.43
CA GLY A 27 4.79 14.41 -7.58
C GLY A 27 3.59 13.61 -7.15
N PRO A 28 2.53 13.61 -7.96
CA PRO A 28 1.46 12.68 -7.72
C PRO A 28 2.03 11.26 -7.92
N TYR A 29 1.75 10.35 -6.99
CA TYR A 29 2.32 9.01 -6.98
C TYR A 29 1.32 7.98 -7.54
N LEU A 30 1.82 6.89 -8.10
CA LEU A 30 1.01 5.74 -8.46
C LEU A 30 0.97 4.78 -7.28
N LEU A 31 -0.23 4.35 -6.92
CA LEU A 31 -0.41 3.19 -6.05
C LEU A 31 -0.31 1.93 -6.88
N HIS A 32 0.43 0.95 -6.39
CA HIS A 32 0.51 -0.36 -7.01
C HIS A 32 0.26 -1.44 -5.97
N LEU A 33 -0.72 -2.32 -6.21
CA LEU A 33 -0.95 -3.49 -5.36
C LEU A 33 0.12 -4.54 -5.67
N ASN A 34 0.95 -4.88 -4.68
CA ASN A 34 2.04 -5.84 -4.88
C ASN A 34 1.67 -7.23 -4.42
N GLN A 35 1.00 -7.33 -3.28
CA GLN A 35 0.78 -8.60 -2.61
C GLN A 35 -0.51 -8.58 -1.79
N VAL A 36 -1.11 -9.76 -1.67
CA VAL A 36 -2.25 -10.04 -0.79
C VAL A 36 -1.90 -11.26 0.04
N PHE A 37 -1.94 -11.13 1.36
CA PHE A 37 -1.69 -12.26 2.27
C PHE A 37 -2.83 -12.42 3.27
N PRO A 38 -3.31 -13.65 3.49
CA PRO A 38 -4.21 -13.94 4.59
C PRO A 38 -3.44 -13.93 5.91
N VAL A 39 -4.03 -13.30 6.91
CA VAL A 39 -3.49 -13.19 8.25
C VAL A 39 -4.54 -13.58 9.28
N SER A 40 -4.07 -14.12 10.40
CA SER A 40 -4.92 -14.70 11.42
C SER A 40 -5.30 -13.68 12.49
N GLU A 41 -6.61 -13.60 12.77
CA GLU A 41 -7.16 -12.87 13.91
C GLU A 41 -8.57 -13.34 14.27
N THR A 42 -8.85 -13.52 15.57
CA THR A 42 -10.20 -13.77 16.09
C THR A 42 -10.90 -12.45 16.39
N TYR A 43 -11.82 -12.03 15.52
CA TYR A 43 -12.53 -10.77 15.66
C TYR A 43 -14.00 -10.96 16.07
N ILE A 44 -14.36 -10.47 17.25
CA ILE A 44 -15.77 -10.29 17.66
C ILE A 44 -15.94 -8.89 18.25
N GLY A 45 -16.17 -7.90 17.38
CA GLY A 45 -16.63 -6.55 17.75
C GLY A 45 -15.68 -5.74 18.64
N ARG A 46 -14.37 -5.78 18.38
CA ARG A 46 -13.34 -5.01 19.11
C ARG A 46 -12.49 -4.18 18.13
N PRO A 47 -11.81 -3.10 18.54
CA PRO A 47 -10.82 -2.47 17.67
C PRO A 47 -9.68 -3.47 17.35
N LEU A 48 -9.07 -3.33 16.16
CA LEU A 48 -7.88 -4.10 15.80
C LEU A 48 -6.77 -3.76 16.81
N VAL A 49 -6.18 -4.76 17.45
CA VAL A 49 -5.09 -4.52 18.40
C VAL A 49 -3.76 -4.75 17.69
N ALA A 50 -3.07 -3.66 17.36
CA ALA A 50 -1.72 -3.69 16.83
C ALA A 50 -0.83 -4.68 17.64
N GLY A 51 -0.31 -5.71 16.97
CA GLY A 51 0.63 -6.67 17.57
C GLY A 51 0.17 -8.11 17.74
N LYS A 52 -0.98 -8.54 17.17
CA LYS A 52 -1.41 -9.96 17.19
C LYS A 52 -1.83 -10.53 15.83
N VAL A 53 -1.40 -9.91 14.74
CA VAL A 53 -1.63 -10.43 13.40
C VAL A 53 -0.53 -11.44 13.06
N TYR A 54 -0.88 -12.72 12.90
CA TYR A 54 0.09 -13.72 12.42
C TYR A 54 -0.19 -14.06 10.97
N ARG A 55 0.84 -13.93 10.12
CA ARG A 55 0.78 -14.38 8.73
C ARG A 55 0.53 -15.88 8.70
N ILE A 56 -0.53 -16.25 7.98
CA ILE A 56 -0.87 -17.65 7.79
C ILE A 56 0.15 -18.22 6.80
N ALA A 57 0.65 -19.44 7.01
CA ALA A 57 1.52 -20.06 6.02
C ALA A 57 0.70 -20.64 4.84
N PRO A 58 1.30 -20.77 3.64
CA PRO A 58 0.62 -21.44 2.54
C PRO A 58 0.15 -22.85 2.92
N ASN A 59 -1.10 -23.17 2.59
CA ASN A 59 -1.76 -24.44 2.92
C ASN A 59 -1.98 -24.71 4.42
N GLU A 60 -1.77 -23.71 5.27
CA GLU A 60 -2.13 -23.83 6.68
C GLU A 60 -3.66 -23.80 6.85
N ALA A 61 -4.17 -24.64 7.75
CA ALA A 61 -5.57 -24.62 8.11
C ALA A 61 -5.85 -23.47 9.07
N TYR A 62 -6.78 -22.61 8.68
CA TYR A 62 -7.24 -21.48 9.45
C TYR A 62 -8.58 -21.79 10.08
N THR A 63 -8.75 -21.45 11.36
CA THR A 63 -9.92 -21.88 12.13
C THR A 63 -10.71 -20.75 12.78
N GLU A 64 -10.21 -19.52 12.68
CA GLU A 64 -10.86 -18.37 13.32
C GLU A 64 -12.13 -17.94 12.58
N ASP A 65 -12.91 -17.08 13.23
CA ASP A 65 -14.21 -16.63 12.72
C ASP A 65 -14.09 -15.55 11.65
N THR A 66 -12.99 -14.80 11.63
CA THR A 66 -12.74 -13.70 10.70
C THR A 66 -11.42 -13.92 10.02
N LEU A 67 -11.32 -13.73 8.71
CA LEU A 67 -10.04 -13.75 8.00
C LEU A 67 -9.67 -12.32 7.63
N LEU A 68 -8.45 -11.92 7.96
CA LEU A 68 -7.89 -10.67 7.47
C LEU A 68 -7.07 -10.92 6.20
N LEU A 69 -7.18 -10.02 5.25
CA LEU A 69 -6.39 -9.94 4.03
C LEU A 69 -5.54 -8.67 4.12
N GLU A 70 -4.24 -8.85 4.29
CA GLU A 70 -3.25 -7.76 4.29
C GLU A 70 -2.87 -7.45 2.85
N LEU A 71 -3.09 -6.20 2.44
CA LEU A 71 -2.70 -5.63 1.16
C LEU A 71 -1.40 -4.86 1.34
N SER A 72 -0.41 -5.23 0.53
CA SER A 72 0.81 -4.46 0.41
C SER A 72 0.74 -3.63 -0.85
N PHE A 73 0.82 -2.31 -0.69
CA PHE A 73 0.98 -1.39 -1.80
C PHE A 73 2.35 -0.75 -1.80
N ASP A 74 2.87 -0.46 -3.00
CA ASP A 74 4.07 0.34 -3.20
C ASP A 74 3.69 1.64 -3.89
N TYR A 75 4.43 2.71 -3.54
CA TYR A 75 4.38 3.95 -4.27
C TYR A 75 5.49 4.05 -5.30
N GLN A 76 5.08 4.29 -6.53
CA GLN A 76 5.98 4.68 -7.59
C GLN A 76 5.78 6.16 -7.89
N PHE A 77 6.88 6.92 -7.86
CA PHE A 77 6.86 8.29 -8.36
C PHE A 77 6.44 8.27 -9.83
N ALA A 78 5.50 9.14 -10.20
CA ALA A 78 5.04 9.25 -11.58
C ALA A 78 6.07 9.88 -12.55
N GLN A 79 7.35 9.94 -12.19
CA GLN A 79 8.38 10.47 -13.07
C GLN A 79 8.67 9.44 -14.16
N ASN A 80 8.20 9.77 -15.36
CA ASN A 80 8.58 9.21 -16.65
C ASN A 80 9.88 8.40 -16.64
N ASN A 81 9.81 7.21 -17.23
CA ASN A 81 10.90 6.47 -17.87
C ASN A 81 12.03 7.39 -18.38
N SER A 82 13.02 7.67 -17.54
CA SER A 82 14.34 8.09 -18.00
C SER A 82 15.35 7.18 -17.34
N ASP A 83 15.69 6.13 -18.11
CA ASP A 83 16.86 5.31 -17.91
C ASP A 83 18.07 6.17 -17.53
N PHE A 84 18.83 5.66 -16.55
CA PHE A 84 20.15 6.12 -16.13
C PHE A 84 20.24 7.47 -15.40
N ALA A 85 20.47 7.41 -14.09
CA ALA A 85 21.06 8.53 -13.36
C ALA A 85 21.75 8.07 -12.06
N LEU A 86 23.08 8.23 -12.00
CA LEU A 86 23.93 8.16 -10.79
C LEU A 86 23.59 9.22 -9.72
N TYR A 87 22.40 9.83 -9.79
CA TYR A 87 21.96 10.92 -8.92
C TYR A 87 21.66 10.45 -7.48
N ALA A 88 21.18 9.22 -7.31
CA ALA A 88 20.79 8.67 -6.01
C ALA A 88 21.94 8.65 -4.98
N SER A 89 23.17 8.38 -5.42
CA SER A 89 24.32 8.24 -4.52
C SER A 89 24.87 9.58 -4.00
N ALA A 90 24.65 10.68 -4.75
CA ALA A 90 25.07 12.02 -4.34
C ALA A 90 24.03 12.71 -3.43
N LEU A 91 22.76 12.33 -3.57
CA LEU A 91 21.63 12.80 -2.75
C LEU A 91 21.66 12.25 -1.31
N ALA A 92 22.21 11.05 -1.11
CA ALA A 92 22.13 10.32 0.17
C ALA A 92 22.96 10.91 1.34
N LEU A 93 23.86 11.86 1.10
CA LEU A 93 24.86 12.26 2.10
C LEU A 93 24.60 13.60 2.81
N SER A 94 23.61 14.41 2.42
CA SER A 94 23.58 15.81 2.87
C SER A 94 22.23 16.51 3.03
N CYS A 95 21.08 15.86 2.87
CA CYS A 95 19.78 16.51 3.07
C CYS A 95 18.91 15.75 4.09
N PRO A 96 18.52 16.36 5.23
CA PRO A 96 17.45 15.81 6.06
C PRO A 96 16.12 16.08 5.36
N GLN A 97 15.62 15.13 4.56
CA GLN A 97 14.38 15.28 3.82
C GLN A 97 13.18 14.82 4.65
N TYR A 98 12.27 15.74 4.93
CA TYR A 98 10.85 15.41 5.08
C TYR A 98 10.27 15.45 3.67
N HIS A 99 9.93 14.28 3.14
CA HIS A 99 9.22 14.16 1.88
C HIS A 99 7.79 14.66 2.08
N ASN A 100 7.16 15.31 1.11
CA ASN A 100 5.75 15.70 1.16
C ASN A 100 5.02 15.01 0.00
N TYR A 101 4.64 13.75 0.21
CA TYR A 101 3.89 12.96 -0.77
C TYR A 101 2.41 13.35 -0.74
N GLU A 102 2.01 14.44 -1.39
CA GLU A 102 0.71 15.01 -1.05
C GLU A 102 -0.51 14.29 -1.67
N GLN A 103 -0.42 13.62 -2.84
CA GLN A 103 -1.61 13.08 -3.53
C GLN A 103 -1.37 11.86 -4.45
N LEU A 104 -2.35 10.95 -4.52
CA LEU A 104 -2.45 9.91 -5.55
C LEU A 104 -2.67 10.54 -6.93
N LYS A 105 -1.91 10.08 -7.93
CA LYS A 105 -2.06 10.46 -9.34
C LYS A 105 -3.34 9.92 -9.96
N ASP A 106 -3.61 8.66 -9.67
CA ASP A 106 -4.69 7.90 -10.26
C ASP A 106 -5.49 7.28 -9.11
N LYS A 107 -6.68 7.84 -8.88
CA LYS A 107 -7.48 7.48 -7.71
C LYS A 107 -8.09 6.12 -7.88
N ILE A 108 -8.30 5.43 -6.76
CA ILE A 108 -9.07 4.20 -6.73
C ILE A 108 -10.55 4.54 -6.93
N THR A 109 -11.20 3.84 -7.85
CA THR A 109 -12.66 3.95 -8.09
C THR A 109 -13.42 2.78 -7.48
N ASP A 110 -12.82 1.59 -7.48
CA ASP A 110 -13.41 0.40 -6.90
C ASP A 110 -12.34 -0.55 -6.35
N ILE A 111 -12.76 -1.33 -5.35
CA ILE A 111 -12.00 -2.46 -4.84
C ILE A 111 -12.98 -3.62 -4.78
N THR A 112 -12.65 -4.71 -5.46
CA THR A 112 -13.47 -5.91 -5.49
C THR A 112 -12.70 -7.09 -4.93
N VAL A 113 -13.32 -7.84 -4.02
CA VAL A 113 -12.76 -9.08 -3.46
C VAL A 113 -13.62 -10.24 -3.94
N THR A 114 -13.02 -11.26 -4.53
CA THR A 114 -13.71 -12.50 -4.93
C THR A 114 -13.03 -13.72 -4.34
N SER A 115 -13.73 -14.85 -4.33
CA SER A 115 -13.11 -16.15 -4.01
C SER A 115 -13.24 -17.10 -5.20
N ASN A 116 -12.24 -17.95 -5.38
CA ASN A 116 -12.29 -19.05 -6.36
C ASN A 116 -13.23 -20.19 -5.97
N THR A 117 -13.80 -20.16 -4.76
CA THR A 117 -14.80 -21.12 -4.27
C THR A 117 -16.03 -20.41 -3.74
N ALA A 118 -17.13 -21.15 -3.57
CA ALA A 118 -18.35 -20.58 -3.00
C ALA A 118 -18.11 -20.13 -1.56
N PHE A 119 -18.62 -18.95 -1.20
CA PHE A 119 -18.42 -18.33 0.11
C PHE A 119 -19.77 -17.88 0.70
N ASN A 120 -20.27 -18.62 1.68
CA ASN A 120 -21.52 -18.30 2.42
C ASN A 120 -22.69 -17.87 1.50
N GLY A 121 -22.95 -18.67 0.47
CA GLY A 121 -24.03 -18.44 -0.50
C GLY A 121 -23.65 -17.56 -1.69
N VAL A 122 -22.45 -16.97 -1.70
CA VAL A 122 -21.91 -16.25 -2.86
C VAL A 122 -21.20 -17.25 -3.78
N PRO A 123 -21.55 -17.32 -5.09
CA PRO A 123 -20.87 -18.19 -6.04
C PRO A 123 -19.39 -17.84 -6.24
N PRO A 124 -18.56 -18.78 -6.73
CA PRO A 124 -17.18 -18.48 -7.11
C PRO A 124 -17.09 -17.35 -8.13
N GLY A 125 -16.12 -16.44 -7.95
CA GLY A 125 -15.88 -15.30 -8.84
C GLY A 125 -16.84 -14.12 -8.65
N GLU A 126 -17.90 -14.26 -7.85
CA GLU A 126 -18.81 -13.16 -7.55
C GLU A 126 -18.25 -12.26 -6.43
N PRO A 127 -18.54 -10.93 -6.45
CA PRO A 127 -18.04 -10.00 -5.46
C PRO A 127 -18.49 -10.32 -4.02
N LEU A 128 -17.52 -10.34 -3.11
CA LEU A 128 -17.71 -10.49 -1.67
C LEU A 128 -17.83 -9.16 -0.94
N ASN A 129 -17.89 -8.02 -1.65
CA ASN A 129 -17.81 -6.66 -1.08
C ASN A 129 -18.80 -6.40 0.07
N SER A 130 -19.97 -7.06 0.08
CA SER A 130 -20.96 -6.95 1.17
C SER A 130 -20.54 -7.65 2.48
N LYS A 131 -19.54 -8.53 2.42
CA LYS A 131 -18.96 -9.30 3.53
C LYS A 131 -17.58 -8.80 3.94
N VAL A 132 -17.06 -7.80 3.22
CA VAL A 132 -15.74 -7.21 3.42
C VAL A 132 -15.86 -5.87 4.13
N VAL A 133 -15.05 -5.69 5.17
CA VAL A 133 -14.83 -4.40 5.82
C VAL A 133 -13.33 -4.10 5.84
N ALA A 134 -12.95 -2.84 5.89
CA ALA A 134 -11.57 -2.42 5.99
C ALA A 134 -11.23 -2.00 7.43
N PHE A 135 -9.95 -2.15 7.77
CA PHE A 135 -9.36 -1.72 9.02
C PHE A 135 -8.17 -0.81 8.74
N GLU A 136 -8.01 0.16 9.63
CA GLU A 136 -6.86 1.02 9.73
C GLU A 136 -6.45 1.01 11.20
N GLU A 137 -5.15 0.92 11.47
CA GLU A 137 -4.59 0.75 12.82
C GLU A 137 -5.08 1.84 13.79
N ASP A 138 -5.31 3.06 13.29
CA ASP A 138 -5.74 4.22 14.06
C ASP A 138 -7.28 4.34 14.23
N PHE A 139 -8.07 3.46 13.62
CA PHE A 139 -9.53 3.52 13.69
C PHE A 139 -10.11 2.55 14.73
N ASP A 140 -10.92 3.10 15.64
CA ASP A 140 -11.63 2.33 16.68
C ASP A 140 -12.68 1.34 16.12
N ALA A 141 -13.05 1.46 14.83
CA ALA A 141 -14.12 0.68 14.21
C ALA A 141 -13.83 0.33 12.74
N PRO A 142 -14.32 -0.83 12.25
CA PRO A 142 -14.22 -1.20 10.85
C PRO A 142 -14.93 -0.20 9.94
N LEU A 143 -14.32 0.06 8.79
CA LEU A 143 -14.84 0.94 7.75
C LEU A 143 -15.49 0.12 6.63
N PRO A 144 -16.68 0.52 6.12
CA PRO A 144 -17.19 -0.01 4.87
C PRO A 144 -16.20 0.25 3.73
N LEU A 145 -16.11 -0.66 2.76
CA LEU A 145 -15.13 -0.59 1.68
C LEU A 145 -15.17 0.73 0.89
N GLY A 146 -16.36 1.28 0.65
CA GLY A 146 -16.50 2.60 0.00
C GLY A 146 -15.88 3.75 0.81
N GLN A 147 -15.94 3.70 2.14
CA GLN A 147 -15.26 4.68 2.99
C GLN A 147 -13.74 4.46 3.00
N ALA A 148 -13.30 3.20 2.94
CA ALA A 148 -11.89 2.86 2.79
C ALA A 148 -11.29 3.42 1.49
N ILE A 149 -12.03 3.34 0.36
CA ILE A 149 -11.61 3.95 -0.90
C ILE A 149 -11.46 5.48 -0.78
N VAL A 150 -12.45 6.15 -0.16
CA VAL A 150 -12.36 7.60 0.09
C VAL A 150 -11.15 7.94 0.96
N ARG A 151 -10.88 7.12 1.99
CA ARG A 151 -9.74 7.25 2.88
C ARG A 151 -8.41 7.10 2.13
N ILE A 152 -8.24 6.03 1.36
CA ILE A 152 -7.04 5.78 0.53
C ILE A 152 -6.83 6.91 -0.49
N ASN A 153 -7.90 7.46 -1.05
CA ASN A 153 -7.80 8.59 -1.99
C ASN A 153 -7.47 9.93 -1.32
N SER A 154 -7.58 10.02 0.01
CA SER A 154 -7.39 11.25 0.78
C SER A 154 -6.05 11.32 1.53
N ILE A 155 -5.41 10.18 1.76
CA ILE A 155 -4.13 10.12 2.46
C ILE A 155 -3.00 10.75 1.66
N SER A 156 -2.09 11.38 2.39
CA SER A 156 -0.78 11.67 1.85
C SER A 156 0.07 10.40 1.81
N GLY A 157 1.02 10.29 0.90
CA GLY A 157 1.99 9.18 0.89
C GLY A 157 2.86 9.15 2.16
N ASN A 158 3.05 10.28 2.86
CA ASN A 158 3.70 10.28 4.18
C ASN A 158 2.86 9.52 5.21
N GLU A 159 1.57 9.82 5.23
CA GLU A 159 0.61 9.19 6.11
C GLU A 159 0.48 7.71 5.78
N PHE A 160 0.44 7.34 4.51
CA PHE A 160 0.45 5.93 4.10
C PHE A 160 1.74 5.20 4.46
N MET A 161 2.92 5.80 4.29
CA MET A 161 4.18 5.18 4.72
C MET A 161 4.23 4.90 6.22
N MET A 162 3.40 5.59 7.01
CA MET A 162 3.29 5.41 8.45
C MET A 162 1.99 4.71 8.89
N SER A 163 1.06 4.42 7.98
CA SER A 163 -0.22 3.79 8.30
C SER A 163 -0.36 2.47 7.55
N GLU A 164 -0.79 1.43 8.27
CA GLU A 164 -1.17 0.16 7.66
C GLU A 164 -2.57 0.30 7.02
N LEU A 165 -2.67 1.08 5.95
CA LEU A 165 -3.85 1.07 5.09
C LEU A 165 -3.79 -0.16 4.20
N GLY A 166 -4.32 -1.27 4.71
CA GLY A 166 -4.23 -2.52 3.96
C GLY A 166 -4.95 -3.71 4.54
N MET A 167 -5.69 -3.62 5.63
CA MET A 167 -6.34 -4.81 6.19
C MET A 167 -7.81 -4.86 5.81
N PHE A 168 -8.19 -5.85 5.00
CA PHE A 168 -9.58 -6.16 4.69
C PHE A 168 -10.00 -7.42 5.43
N ALA A 169 -11.09 -7.35 6.21
CA ALA A 169 -11.62 -8.50 6.88
C ALA A 169 -12.82 -9.10 6.15
N LEU A 170 -12.77 -10.42 6.00
CA LEU A 170 -13.91 -11.27 5.75
C LEU A 170 -14.44 -11.74 7.11
N THR A 171 -15.58 -11.19 7.53
CA THR A 171 -16.09 -11.33 8.91
C THR A 171 -16.95 -12.56 9.14
N GLU A 172 -17.20 -13.35 8.10
CA GLU A 172 -17.99 -14.57 8.21
C GLU A 172 -17.15 -15.79 7.90
N LYS A 173 -16.99 -16.67 8.90
CA LYS A 173 -16.41 -17.98 8.66
C LYS A 173 -17.19 -18.72 7.56
N PRO A 174 -16.50 -19.31 6.57
CA PRO A 174 -17.13 -20.17 5.58
C PRO A 174 -17.81 -21.37 6.24
N ALA A 175 -19.02 -21.72 5.78
CA ALA A 175 -19.76 -22.86 6.29
C ALA A 175 -19.07 -24.22 6.05
N VAL A 176 -18.19 -24.30 5.05
CA VAL A 176 -17.48 -25.52 4.66
C VAL A 176 -15.99 -25.22 4.64
N ALA A 177 -15.23 -25.98 5.46
CA ALA A 177 -13.78 -25.94 5.43
C ALA A 177 -13.28 -26.49 4.08
N GLN A 178 -12.70 -25.62 3.26
CA GLN A 178 -12.14 -25.98 1.97
C GLN A 178 -10.98 -25.03 1.63
N GLU A 179 -10.06 -25.52 0.80
CA GLU A 179 -9.02 -24.69 0.23
C GLU A 179 -9.63 -23.63 -0.69
N ARG A 180 -9.18 -22.39 -0.57
CA ARG A 180 -9.58 -21.29 -1.43
C ARG A 180 -8.48 -20.24 -1.58
N THR A 181 -8.57 -19.49 -2.66
CA THR A 181 -7.83 -18.26 -2.89
C THR A 181 -8.81 -17.09 -2.91
N PHE A 182 -8.29 -15.91 -2.59
CA PHE A 182 -9.00 -14.65 -2.70
C PHE A 182 -8.31 -13.78 -3.73
N THR A 183 -9.08 -13.25 -4.67
CA THR A 183 -8.58 -12.30 -5.67
C THR A 183 -9.06 -10.91 -5.29
N ILE A 184 -8.14 -9.95 -5.30
CA ILE A 184 -8.43 -8.54 -5.07
C ILE A 184 -8.12 -7.78 -6.34
N THR A 185 -9.13 -7.08 -6.85
CA THR A 185 -9.02 -6.19 -7.99
C THR A 185 -9.19 -4.76 -7.51
N VAL A 186 -8.21 -3.90 -7.83
CA VAL A 186 -8.26 -2.46 -7.57
C VAL A 186 -8.40 -1.75 -8.91
N ALA A 187 -9.52 -1.08 -9.14
CA ALA A 187 -9.80 -0.33 -10.35
C ALA A 187 -9.50 1.16 -10.14
N TYR A 188 -8.86 1.78 -11.12
CA TYR A 188 -8.42 3.18 -11.03
C TYR A 188 -9.19 4.10 -11.99
N GLU A 189 -9.16 5.42 -11.74
CA GLU A 189 -9.81 6.43 -12.59
C GLU A 189 -9.31 6.40 -14.05
N SER A 190 -8.05 6.01 -14.28
CA SER A 190 -7.49 5.81 -15.62
C SER A 190 -8.09 4.63 -16.40
N GLY A 191 -8.85 3.76 -15.74
CA GLY A 191 -9.31 2.47 -16.28
C GLY A 191 -8.27 1.35 -16.18
N LYS A 192 -7.11 1.60 -15.55
CA LYS A 192 -6.19 0.53 -15.13
C LYS A 192 -6.86 -0.32 -14.05
N GLU A 193 -6.50 -1.60 -14.02
CA GLU A 193 -6.82 -2.51 -12.92
C GLU A 193 -5.54 -3.20 -12.43
N ASP A 194 -5.33 -3.23 -11.11
CA ASP A 194 -4.37 -4.14 -10.50
C ASP A 194 -5.13 -5.34 -9.94
N VAL A 195 -4.63 -6.54 -10.23
CA VAL A 195 -5.26 -7.80 -9.80
C VAL A 195 -4.21 -8.64 -9.09
N MET A 196 -4.51 -9.05 -7.87
CA MET A 196 -3.61 -9.88 -7.07
C MET A 196 -4.40 -11.01 -6.38
N GLU A 197 -3.78 -12.18 -6.29
CA GLU A 197 -4.37 -13.35 -5.65
C GLU A 197 -3.60 -13.68 -4.37
N SER A 198 -4.34 -14.07 -3.32
CA SER A 198 -3.74 -14.66 -2.13
C SER A 198 -3.17 -16.04 -2.46
N PHE A 199 -2.21 -16.52 -1.66
CA PHE A 199 -1.91 -17.95 -1.70
C PHE A 199 -3.12 -18.78 -1.20
N PRO A 200 -3.18 -20.10 -1.53
CA PRO A 200 -4.26 -20.97 -1.07
C PRO A 200 -4.28 -21.15 0.45
N ILE A 201 -5.46 -20.99 1.04
CA ILE A 201 -5.73 -21.17 2.47
C ILE A 201 -6.88 -22.15 2.66
N THR A 202 -6.76 -23.09 3.60
CA THR A 202 -7.89 -23.91 4.03
C THR A 202 -8.58 -23.21 5.19
N TRP A 203 -9.82 -22.77 5.03
CA TRP A 203 -10.57 -22.09 6.10
C TRP A 203 -12.00 -22.62 6.20
#